data_AF-A0A7Y4QAP2-F1
#
_entry.id   AF-A0A7Y4QAP2-F1
#
_cell.length_a   1.000
_cell.length_b   1.000
_cell.length_c   1.000
_cell.angle_alpha   90.00
_cell.angle_beta   90.00
_cell.angle_gamma   90.00
#
_symmetry.space_group_name_H-M   'P 1'
#
loop_
_entity.id
_entity.type
_entity.pdbx_description
1 polymer ?
#
loop_
_entity_poly.entity_id
_entity_poly.type
_entity_poly.pdbx_seq_one_letter_code
_entity_poly.pdbx_strand_id
1 'polypeptide(L)'
;MRDLLTKNKVGLNQEFRFRGQEPGRLENFSDAVFALAITLLLISTSPPSSFEQVKRFAFDLITFLLCIALIISIWYEHYVFFLRYGLR
;
A
#
# COMPACT_ATOMS: atom_id res chain seq x y z
N MET A 1 -5.03 -10.42 4.11
CA MET A 1 -4.54 -10.11 2.75
C MET A 1 -3.16 -10.72 2.45
N ARG A 2 -2.21 -10.72 3.41
CA ARG A 2 -0.88 -11.37 3.30
C ARG A 2 -0.91 -12.85 2.88
N ASP A 3 -1.78 -13.66 3.49
CA ASP A 3 -1.91 -15.09 3.15
C ASP A 3 -2.28 -15.36 1.67
N LEU A 4 -3.01 -14.44 1.05
CA LEU A 4 -3.40 -14.56 -0.36
C LEU A 4 -2.21 -14.34 -1.30
N LEU A 5 -1.24 -13.51 -0.89
CA LEU A 5 -0.04 -13.22 -1.66
C LEU A 5 1.01 -14.33 -1.50
N THR A 6 1.19 -14.83 -0.28
CA THR A 6 2.08 -15.98 0.01
C THR A 6 1.64 -17.23 -0.74
N LYS A 7 0.32 -17.48 -0.82
CA LYS A 7 -0.25 -18.63 -1.52
C LYS A 7 -0.07 -18.55 -3.05
N ASN A 8 -0.12 -17.36 -3.64
CA ASN A 8 0.00 -17.19 -5.10
C ASN A 8 1.44 -17.03 -5.62
N LYS A 9 2.47 -17.05 -4.75
CA LYS A 9 3.90 -16.91 -5.14
C LYS A 9 4.17 -15.76 -6.12
N VAL A 10 3.38 -14.68 -6.09
CA VAL A 10 3.54 -13.56 -7.01
C VAL A 10 4.84 -12.84 -6.64
N GLY A 11 5.86 -12.93 -7.49
CA GLY A 11 7.20 -12.37 -7.27
C GLY A 11 8.21 -13.26 -6.53
N LEU A 12 7.87 -14.52 -6.21
CA LEU A 12 8.69 -15.39 -5.35
C LEU A 12 9.33 -16.53 -6.14
N ASN A 13 10.64 -16.43 -6.41
CA ASN A 13 11.44 -17.54 -6.96
C ASN A 13 11.40 -18.74 -6.01
N GLN A 14 11.01 -19.91 -6.52
CA GLN A 14 10.84 -21.13 -5.72
C GLN A 14 12.14 -21.66 -5.11
N GLU A 15 13.30 -21.24 -5.64
CA GLU A 15 14.63 -21.62 -5.15
C GLU A 15 15.17 -20.73 -4.01
N PHE A 16 14.49 -19.64 -3.66
CA PHE A 16 14.99 -18.69 -2.66
C PHE A 16 14.43 -19.00 -1.27
N ARG A 17 15.31 -19.12 -0.27
CA ARG A 17 14.92 -19.38 1.12
C ARG A 17 14.43 -18.10 1.79
N PHE A 18 13.12 -17.90 1.83
CA PHE A 18 12.49 -16.74 2.48
C PHE A 18 12.85 -16.69 3.97
N ARG A 19 13.63 -15.68 4.39
CA ARG A 19 14.03 -15.45 5.79
C ARG A 19 13.12 -14.48 6.55
N GLY A 20 12.27 -13.72 5.85
CA GLY A 20 11.29 -12.80 6.45
C GLY A 20 9.94 -13.44 6.76
N GLN A 21 9.91 -14.66 7.33
CA GLN A 21 8.65 -15.31 7.73
C GLN A 21 8.05 -14.71 9.01
N GLU A 22 8.88 -14.12 9.86
CA GLU A 22 8.41 -13.39 11.04
C GLU A 22 8.29 -11.89 10.71
N PRO A 23 7.12 -11.27 10.94
CA PRO A 23 6.96 -9.83 10.73
C PRO A 23 7.90 -9.06 11.66
N GLY A 24 8.81 -8.29 11.05
CA GLY A 24 9.70 -7.39 11.79
C GLY A 24 8.94 -6.16 12.31
N ARG A 25 9.38 -5.57 13.43
CA ARG A 25 8.83 -4.29 13.93
C ARG A 25 8.90 -3.17 12.88
N LEU A 26 9.95 -3.18 12.05
CA LEU A 26 10.15 -2.22 10.98
C LEU A 26 9.10 -2.37 9.86
N GLU A 27 8.70 -3.60 9.53
CA GLU A 27 7.66 -3.88 8.54
C GLU A 27 6.29 -3.37 9.02
N ASN A 28 5.93 -3.66 10.27
CA ASN A 28 4.71 -3.13 10.89
C ASN A 28 4.70 -1.59 10.98
N PHE A 29 5.86 -0.98 11.28
CA PHE A 29 5.98 0.47 11.29
C PHE A 29 5.82 1.06 9.88
N SER A 30 6.45 0.45 8.88
CA SER A 30 6.34 0.87 7.49
C SER A 30 4.89 0.77 6.98
N ASP A 31 4.19 -0.32 7.28
CA ASP A 31 2.77 -0.50 6.95
C ASP A 31 1.89 0.60 7.56
N ALA A 32 2.13 0.95 8.82
CA ALA A 32 1.44 2.04 9.49
C ALA A 32 1.71 3.41 8.85
N VAL A 33 2.95 3.67 8.42
CA VAL A 33 3.31 4.91 7.70
C VAL A 33 2.59 5.00 6.35
N PHE A 34 2.53 3.91 5.59
CA PHE A 34 1.81 3.87 4.32
C PHE A 34 0.29 4.06 4.50
N ALA A 35 -0.31 3.45 5.52
CA ALA A 35 -1.71 3.66 5.86
C ALA A 35 -1.99 5.12 6.27
N LEU A 36 -1.09 5.73 7.06
CA LEU A 36 -1.19 7.16 7.39
C LEU A 36 -1.05 8.05 6.17
N ALA A 37 -0.12 7.76 5.25
CA ALA A 37 0.05 8.55 4.03
C ALA A 37 -1.22 8.56 3.17
N ILE A 38 -1.87 7.40 2.99
CA ILE A 38 -3.14 7.29 2.26
C ILE A 38 -4.26 8.06 2.98
N THR A 39 -4.33 7.96 4.31
CA THR A 39 -5.37 8.63 5.10
C THR A 39 -5.20 10.15 5.06
N LEU A 40 -3.96 10.65 5.20
CA LEU A 40 -3.63 12.07 5.10
C LEU A 40 -3.93 12.62 3.70
N LEU A 41 -3.64 11.84 2.66
CA LEU A 41 -3.97 12.19 1.29
C LEU A 41 -5.48 12.35 1.11
N LEU A 42 -6.28 11.43 1.64
CA LEU A 42 -7.75 11.49 1.55
C LEU A 42 -8.35 12.66 2.35
N ILE A 43 -7.90 12.86 3.61
CA ILE A 43 -8.47 13.87 4.50
C ILE A 43 -7.97 15.30 4.20
N SER A 44 -6.89 15.44 3.41
CA SER A 44 -6.42 16.74 2.93
C SER A 44 -7.42 17.43 1.99
N THR A 45 -8.39 16.68 1.47
CA THR A 45 -9.44 17.18 0.59
C THR A 45 -10.62 17.75 1.37
N SER A 46 -11.12 18.90 0.94
CA SER A 46 -12.32 19.50 1.54
C SER A 46 -13.59 18.71 1.17
N PRO A 47 -14.54 18.52 2.11
CA PRO A 47 -15.80 17.84 1.82
C PRO A 47 -16.68 18.70 0.90
N PRO A 48 -17.28 18.13 -0.16
CA PRO A 48 -18.14 18.87 -1.07
C PRO A 48 -19.44 19.29 -0.37
N SER A 49 -19.82 20.55 -0.55
CA SER A 49 -21.01 21.15 0.10
C SER A 49 -22.21 21.35 -0.84
N SER A 50 -22.05 21.04 -2.13
CA SER A 50 -23.08 21.22 -3.16
C SER A 50 -23.01 20.12 -4.23
N PHE A 51 -24.13 19.83 -4.89
CA PHE A 51 -24.25 18.79 -5.92
C PHE A 51 -23.28 18.98 -7.11
N GLU A 52 -23.04 20.23 -7.52
CA GLU A 52 -22.05 20.52 -8.57
C GLU A 52 -20.60 20.25 -8.11
N GLN A 53 -20.30 20.46 -6.83
CA GLN A 53 -18.99 20.14 -6.26
C GLN A 53 -18.78 18.63 -6.13
N VAL A 54 -19.85 17.85 -5.84
CA VAL A 54 -19.77 16.37 -5.79
C VAL A 54 -19.34 15.79 -7.14
N LYS A 55 -19.87 16.32 -8.26
CA LYS A 55 -19.46 15.88 -9.61
C LYS A 55 -17.98 16.16 -9.89
N ARG A 56 -17.46 17.30 -9.44
CA ARG A 56 -16.02 17.63 -9.56
C ARG A 56 -15.17 16.75 -8.66
N PHE A 57 -15.61 16.54 -7.42
CA PHE A 57 -14.97 15.66 -6.46
C PHE A 57 -14.87 14.21 -6.95
N ALA A 58 -15.83 13.74 -7.76
CA ALA A 58 -15.76 12.41 -8.38
C ALA A 58 -14.56 12.27 -9.34
N PHE A 59 -14.19 13.33 -10.07
CA PHE A 59 -12.97 13.33 -10.89
C PHE A 59 -11.71 13.42 -10.03
N ASP A 60 -11.73 14.21 -8.95
CA ASP A 60 -10.61 14.27 -8.01
C ASP A 60 -10.36 12.91 -7.34
N LEU A 61 -11.43 12.18 -7.00
CA LEU A 61 -11.37 10.79 -6.51
C LEU A 61 -10.59 9.86 -7.44
N ILE A 62 -10.73 10.00 -8.75
CA ILE A 62 -9.96 9.19 -9.71
C ILE A 62 -8.46 9.51 -9.62
N THR A 63 -8.13 10.79 -9.48
CA THR A 63 -6.75 11.24 -9.28
C THR A 63 -6.19 10.73 -7.95
N PHE A 64 -6.99 10.74 -6.88
CA PHE A 64 -6.61 10.16 -5.59
C PHE A 64 -6.38 8.65 -5.69
N LEU A 65 -7.24 7.93 -6.40
CA LEU A 65 -7.06 6.48 -6.62
C LEU A 65 -5.75 6.18 -7.38
N LEU A 66 -5.38 7.01 -8.36
CA LEU A 66 -4.08 6.89 -9.04
C LEU A 66 -2.91 7.10 -8.08
N CYS A 67 -2.96 8.12 -7.21
CA CYS A 67 -1.94 8.34 -6.19
C CYS A 67 -1.84 7.17 -5.20
N ILE A 68 -2.99 6.65 -4.74
CA ILE A 68 -3.05 5.48 -3.86
C ILE A 68 -2.48 4.25 -4.56
N ALA A 69 -2.76 4.05 -5.84
CA ALA A 69 -2.21 2.93 -6.61
C ALA A 69 -0.68 2.99 -6.70
N LEU A 70 -0.10 4.19 -6.88
CA LEU A 70 1.35 4.38 -6.83
C LEU A 70 1.93 4.04 -5.45
N ILE A 71 1.29 4.51 -4.37
CA ILE A 71 1.72 4.21 -2.99
C ILE A 71 1.67 2.69 -2.75
N ILE A 72 0.59 2.03 -3.15
CA ILE A 72 0.44 0.57 -3.02
C ILE A 72 1.50 -0.17 -3.85
N SER A 73 1.83 0.31 -5.05
CA SER A 73 2.89 -0.29 -5.86
C SER A 73 4.25 -0.22 -5.18
N ILE A 74 4.58 0.91 -4.56
CA ILE A 74 5.82 1.07 -3.78
C ILE A 74 5.79 0.17 -2.54
N TRP A 75 4.67 0.10 -1.84
CA TRP A 75 4.47 -0.79 -0.69
C TRP A 75 4.67 -2.25 -1.09
N TYR A 76 4.17 -2.66 -2.26
CA TYR A 76 4.31 -4.03 -2.76
C TYR A 76 5.77 -4.40 -3.03
N GLU A 77 6.54 -3.52 -3.70
CA GLU A 77 7.97 -3.72 -3.91
C GLU A 77 8.74 -3.78 -2.58
N HIS A 78 8.41 -2.88 -1.64
CA HIS A 78 9.00 -2.89 -0.31
C HIS A 78 8.67 -4.19 0.44
N TYR A 79 7.44 -4.66 0.37
CA TYR A 79 7.00 -5.92 0.96
C TYR A 79 7.73 -7.13 0.37
N VAL A 80 7.83 -7.21 -0.96
CA VAL A 80 8.56 -8.29 -1.65
C VAL A 80 10.05 -8.25 -1.32
N PHE A 81 10.65 -7.06 -1.21
CA PHE A 81 12.04 -6.88 -0.79
C PHE A 81 12.27 -7.40 0.64
N PHE A 82 11.44 -7.00 1.61
CA PHE A 82 11.55 -7.45 2.99
C PHE A 82 11.32 -8.97 3.14
N LEU A 83 10.38 -9.53 2.36
CA LEU A 83 10.13 -10.97 2.33
C LEU A 83 11.33 -11.75 1.77
N ARG A 84 12.01 -11.21 0.75
CA ARG A 84 13.17 -11.84 0.10
C ARG A 84 14.45 -11.75 0.92
N TYR A 85 14.75 -10.60 1.52
CA TYR A 85 16.02 -10.37 2.19
C TYR A 85 15.97 -10.58 3.71
N GLY A 86 14.79 -10.53 4.34
CA GLY A 86 14.64 -10.76 5.78
C GLY A 86 15.54 -9.85 6.63
N LEU A 87 15.85 -8.65 6.13
CA LEU A 87 16.67 -7.65 6.83
C LEU A 87 15.86 -7.12 8.01
N ARG A 88 16.40 -7.28 9.22
CA ARG A 88 15.79 -6.84 10.49
C ARG A 88 16.29 -5.45 10.85
#